data_AF-A0A5R2N7N1-F1
#
_entry.id   AF-A0A5R2N7N1-F1
#
_cell.length_a   1.000
_cell.length_b   1.000
_cell.length_c   1.000
_cell.angle_alpha   90.00
_cell.angle_beta   90.00
_cell.angle_gamma   90.00
#
_symmetry.space_group_name_H-M   'P 1'
#
loop_
_entity.id
_entity.type
_entity.pdbx_description
1 polymer ?
#
loop_
_entity_poly.entity_id
_entity_poly.type
_entity_poly.pdbx_seq_one_letter_code
_entity_poly.pdbx_strand_id
1 'polypeptide(L)'
;GGRQHLQDTTSAKFGTMLAGERTLNGHREIVICGTVSAKASSGVHGDKPFIAKVYPEAASSFELVAIGDETEAARLQIGGSCRAAGLPTLDTDTKTHL
;
A
#
# COMPACT_ATOMS: atom_id res chain seq x y z
N GLY A 1 -9.61 2.60 -12.67
CA GLY A 1 -8.77 1.96 -11.66
C GLY A 1 -8.75 0.46 -11.89
N GLY A 2 -7.57 -0.12 -12.12
CA GLY A 2 -7.39 -1.56 -12.08
C GLY A 2 -7.50 -2.01 -10.63
N ARG A 3 -8.45 -2.91 -10.34
CA ARG A 3 -8.65 -3.43 -8.98
C ARG A 3 -7.60 -4.50 -8.74
N GLN A 4 -6.57 -4.21 -7.95
CA GLN A 4 -5.67 -5.26 -7.48
C GLN A 4 -6.42 -6.11 -6.46
N HIS A 5 -6.62 -7.38 -6.79
CA HIS A 5 -7.47 -8.28 -6.02
C HIS A 5 -6.63 -8.99 -4.95
N LEU A 6 -6.95 -8.75 -3.68
CA LEU A 6 -6.49 -9.62 -2.62
C LEU A 6 -7.19 -10.97 -2.79
N GLN A 7 -6.44 -12.07 -2.83
CA GLN A 7 -7.01 -13.40 -3.10
C GLN A 7 -8.07 -13.83 -2.07
N ASP A 8 -7.90 -13.42 -0.80
CA ASP A 8 -8.88 -13.60 0.27
C ASP A 8 -9.05 -12.29 1.03
N THR A 9 -10.09 -11.53 0.69
CA THR A 9 -10.44 -10.28 1.36
C THR A 9 -10.99 -10.48 2.77
N THR A 10 -11.45 -11.69 3.11
CA THR A 10 -12.10 -11.97 4.41
C THR A 10 -11.07 -12.25 5.50
N SER A 11 -9.92 -12.82 5.14
CA SER A 11 -8.78 -12.99 6.05
C SER A 11 -7.81 -11.82 6.06
N ALA A 12 -8.07 -10.78 5.24
CA ALA A 12 -7.22 -9.61 5.12
C ALA A 12 -7.11 -8.86 6.44
N LYS A 13 -5.88 -8.61 6.90
CA LYS A 13 -5.60 -7.76 8.06
C LYS A 13 -4.58 -6.70 7.68
N PHE A 14 -4.97 -5.45 7.82
CA PHE A 14 -4.06 -4.33 7.71
C PHE A 14 -3.16 -4.25 8.94
N GLY A 15 -1.85 -4.14 8.71
CA GLY A 15 -0.85 -3.87 9.73
C GLY A 15 -0.69 -2.37 9.97
N THR A 16 0.53 -1.93 10.26
CA THR A 16 0.84 -0.51 10.43
C THR A 16 0.50 0.27 9.16
N MET A 17 -0.20 1.40 9.32
CA MET A 17 -0.53 2.33 8.25
C MET A 17 -0.04 3.72 8.62
N LEU A 18 0.61 4.38 7.67
CA LEU A 18 1.07 5.76 7.77
C LEU A 18 0.38 6.57 6.68
N ALA A 19 -0.06 7.78 7.01
CA ALA A 19 -0.73 8.67 6.08
C ALA A 19 0.04 9.99 5.98
N GLY A 20 0.22 10.46 4.76
CA GLY A 20 0.95 11.69 4.44
C GLY A 20 0.24 12.45 3.33
N GLU A 21 0.14 13.76 3.48
CA GLU A 21 -0.38 14.62 2.42
C GLU A 21 0.71 14.90 1.39
N ARG A 22 0.34 14.89 0.12
CA ARG A 22 1.19 15.39 -0.97
C ARG A 22 0.35 16.16 -1.97
N THR A 23 1.02 17.03 -2.71
CA THR A 23 0.42 17.71 -3.86
C THR A 23 1.00 17.11 -5.13
N LEU A 24 0.15 16.53 -5.96
CA LEU A 24 0.52 15.98 -7.26
C LEU A 24 -0.33 16.65 -8.34
N ASN A 25 0.32 17.23 -9.36
CA ASN A 25 -0.35 17.91 -10.47
C ASN A 25 -1.36 19.00 -10.03
N GLY A 26 -1.05 19.72 -8.94
CA GLY A 26 -1.93 20.75 -8.39
C GLY A 26 -3.09 20.23 -7.53
N HIS A 27 -3.24 18.91 -7.40
CA HIS A 27 -4.25 18.29 -6.54
C HIS A 27 -3.63 17.78 -5.24
N ARG A 28 -4.30 18.05 -4.12
CA ARG A 28 -3.94 17.47 -2.83
C ARG A 28 -4.42 16.02 -2.78
N GLU A 29 -3.51 15.11 -2.45
CA GLU A 29 -3.77 13.69 -2.24
C GLU A 29 -3.30 13.31 -0.83
N ILE A 30 -4.08 12.53 -0.10
CA ILE A 30 -3.60 11.83 1.10
C ILE A 30 -3.13 10.45 0.64
N VAL A 31 -1.85 10.17 0.80
CA VAL A 31 -1.27 8.86 0.51
C VAL A 31 -1.21 8.07 1.79
N ILE A 32 -1.74 6.85 1.74
CA ILE A 32 -1.70 5.87 2.83
C ILE A 32 -0.77 4.75 2.41
N CYS A 33 0.28 4.53 3.17
CA CYS A 33 1.23 3.43 2.99
C CYS A 33 1.17 2.50 4.19
N GLY A 34 1.09 1.20 3.95
CA GLY A 34 1.01 0.25 5.03
C GLY A 34 1.31 -1.17 4.59
N THR A 35 1.07 -2.11 5.49
CA THR A 35 1.11 -3.54 5.15
C THR A 35 -0.27 -4.18 5.25
N VAL A 36 -0.51 -5.21 4.44
CA VAL A 36 -1.70 -6.06 4.52
C VAL A 36 -1.26 -7.51 4.47
N SER A 37 -1.70 -8.30 5.44
CA SER A 37 -1.57 -9.76 5.42
C SER A 37 -2.89 -10.38 4.97
N ALA A 38 -2.82 -11.44 4.18
CA ALA A 38 -3.98 -12.25 3.82
C ALA A 38 -3.56 -13.71 3.79
N LYS A 39 -4.45 -14.61 4.20
CA LYS A 39 -4.17 -16.05 4.08
C LYS A 39 -4.17 -16.41 2.60
N ALA A 40 -3.04 -16.91 2.11
CA ALA A 40 -3.01 -17.63 0.84
C ALA A 40 -3.53 -19.06 1.05
N SER A 41 -4.09 -19.65 0.00
CA SER A 41 -4.53 -21.06 -0.03
C SER A 41 -3.42 -22.06 0.36
N SER A 42 -2.16 -21.67 0.25
CA SER A 42 -0.97 -22.46 0.63
C SER A 42 -0.43 -22.21 2.04
N GLY A 43 -1.15 -21.46 2.88
CA GLY A 43 -0.95 -21.47 4.34
C GLY A 43 -0.05 -20.36 4.93
N VAL A 44 0.86 -19.74 4.16
CA VAL A 44 1.66 -18.60 4.67
C VAL A 44 2.00 -17.62 3.55
N HIS A 45 1.63 -16.36 3.73
CA HIS A 45 2.34 -15.23 3.11
C HIS A 45 2.54 -14.14 4.17
N GLY A 46 3.72 -13.51 4.12
CA GLY A 46 4.05 -12.38 4.98
C GLY A 46 3.22 -11.14 4.64
N ASP A 47 3.36 -10.13 5.48
CA ASP A 47 2.83 -8.79 5.26
C ASP A 47 3.24 -8.27 3.86
N LYS A 48 2.28 -7.76 3.08
CA LYS A 48 2.50 -7.17 1.75
C LYS A 48 2.37 -5.67 1.86
N PRO A 49 3.30 -4.87 1.31
CA PRO A 49 3.14 -3.44 1.30
C PRO A 49 1.96 -3.06 0.39
N PHE A 50 1.23 -2.01 0.75
CA PHE A 50 0.18 -1.46 -0.10
C PHE A 50 0.24 0.06 -0.11
N ILE A 51 -0.38 0.64 -1.14
CA ILE A 51 -0.65 2.07 -1.22
C ILE A 51 -2.12 2.33 -1.53
N ALA A 52 -2.72 3.22 -0.75
CA ALA A 52 -4.00 3.82 -1.05
C ALA A 52 -3.89 5.35 -1.16
N LYS A 53 -4.83 5.95 -1.87
CA LYS A 53 -4.93 7.39 -2.05
C LYS A 53 -6.33 7.86 -1.69
N VAL A 54 -6.41 8.99 -1.01
CA VAL A 54 -7.66 9.69 -0.73
C VAL A 54 -7.60 11.07 -1.37
N TYR A 55 -8.65 11.40 -2.11
CA TYR A 55 -8.80 12.68 -2.79
C TYR A 55 -9.82 13.53 -2.03
N PRO A 56 -9.40 14.46 -1.15
CA PRO A 56 -10.32 15.23 -0.30
C PRO A 56 -11.29 16.11 -1.11
N GLU A 57 -10.88 16.57 -2.30
CA GLU A 57 -11.71 17.44 -3.16
C GLU A 57 -12.76 16.67 -3.96
N ALA A 58 -12.58 15.36 -4.14
CA ALA A 58 -13.51 14.49 -4.85
C ALA A 58 -14.35 13.70 -3.84
N ALA A 59 -15.23 14.39 -3.11
CA ALA A 59 -16.21 13.83 -2.16
C ALA A 59 -15.63 12.75 -1.20
N SER A 60 -14.36 12.88 -0.80
CA SER A 60 -13.64 11.87 0.00
C SER A 60 -13.64 10.46 -0.61
N SER A 61 -13.30 10.35 -1.90
CA SER A 61 -13.08 9.04 -2.54
C SER A 61 -11.78 8.39 -2.05
N PHE A 62 -11.86 7.10 -1.71
CA PHE A 62 -10.73 6.24 -1.34
C PHE A 62 -10.43 5.27 -2.48
N GLU A 63 -9.19 5.24 -2.94
CA GLU A 63 -8.72 4.30 -3.97
C GLU A 63 -7.53 3.49 -3.43
N LEU A 64 -7.67 2.16 -3.40
CA LEU A 64 -6.54 1.26 -3.18
C LEU A 64 -5.83 1.06 -4.53
N VAL A 65 -4.60 1.57 -4.64
CA VAL A 65 -3.91 1.71 -5.93
C VAL A 65 -2.99 0.53 -6.21
N ALA A 66 -2.30 0.00 -5.19
CA ALA A 66 -1.45 -1.18 -5.37
C ALA A 66 -1.20 -2.00 -4.11
N ILE A 67 -0.95 -3.30 -4.30
CA ILE A 67 -0.54 -4.27 -3.28
C ILE A 67 0.70 -5.01 -3.81
N GLY A 68 1.79 -5.02 -3.05
CA GLY A 68 3.15 -5.31 -3.52
C GLY A 68 3.50 -6.80 -3.68
N ASP A 69 2.55 -7.64 -4.08
CA ASP A 69 2.74 -9.09 -4.09
C ASP A 69 3.17 -9.69 -5.43
N GLU A 70 3.11 -8.92 -6.53
CA GLU A 70 3.14 -9.57 -7.86
C GLU A 70 4.24 -9.08 -8.80
N THR A 71 4.88 -7.92 -8.56
CA THR A 71 6.03 -7.48 -9.37
C THR A 71 6.97 -6.54 -8.60
N GLU A 72 8.27 -6.58 -8.93
CA GLU A 72 9.26 -5.59 -8.46
C GLU A 72 8.86 -4.15 -8.83
N ALA A 73 8.21 -3.98 -9.98
CA ALA A 73 7.66 -2.69 -10.40
C ALA A 73 6.60 -2.14 -9.42
N ALA A 74 5.70 -3.00 -8.92
CA ALA A 74 4.70 -2.60 -7.93
C ALA A 74 5.35 -2.19 -6.60
N ARG A 75 6.38 -2.92 -6.15
CA ARG A 75 7.13 -2.56 -4.93
C ARG A 75 7.83 -1.21 -5.07
N LEU A 76 8.52 -0.98 -6.19
CA LEU A 76 9.17 0.30 -6.48
C LEU A 76 8.16 1.45 -6.57
N GLN A 77 6.99 1.20 -7.18
CA GLN A 77 5.92 2.19 -7.27
C GLN A 77 5.34 2.57 -5.90
N ILE A 78 5.11 1.59 -5.02
CA ILE A 78 4.65 1.82 -3.65
C ILE A 78 5.70 2.65 -2.90
N GLY A 79 6.95 2.20 -2.89
CA GLY A 79 8.04 2.89 -2.18
C GLY A 79 8.26 4.32 -2.66
N GLY A 80 8.27 4.54 -3.98
CA GLY A 80 8.40 5.88 -4.57
C GLY A 80 7.24 6.80 -4.18
N SER A 81 6.02 6.28 -4.17
CA SER A 81 4.83 7.06 -3.84
C SER A 81 4.75 7.42 -2.35
N CYS A 82 5.15 6.51 -1.45
CA CYS A 82 5.24 6.79 -0.01
C CYS A 82 6.28 7.88 0.28
N ARG A 83 7.46 7.77 -0.33
CA ARG A 83 8.54 8.75 -0.16
C ARG A 83 8.16 10.14 -0.66
N ALA A 84 7.44 10.21 -1.78
CA ALA A 84 6.90 11.47 -2.31
C ALA A 84 5.85 12.11 -1.38
N ALA A 85 5.22 11.33 -0.48
CA ALA A 85 4.33 11.82 0.57
C ALA A 85 5.02 12.06 1.91
N GLY A 86 6.36 12.03 1.95
CA GLY A 86 7.14 12.19 3.19
C GLY A 86 7.05 11.00 4.14
N LEU A 87 6.52 9.86 3.68
CA LEU A 87 6.37 8.67 4.50
C LEU A 87 7.59 7.76 4.36
N PRO A 88 8.02 7.08 5.45
CA PRO A 88 9.03 6.04 5.35
C PRO A 88 8.49 4.90 4.48
N THR A 89 9.36 4.34 3.65
CA THR A 89 9.04 3.11 2.95
C THR A 89 9.04 1.98 3.97
N LEU A 90 7.86 1.41 4.22
CA LEU A 90 7.71 0.18 4.98
C LEU A 90 8.24 -0.95 4.08
N ASP A 91 9.56 -1.05 3.99
CA ASP A 91 10.21 -2.19 3.39
C ASP A 91 9.86 -3.37 4.31
N THR A 92 9.08 -4.30 3.79
CA THR A 92 9.01 -5.64 4.37
C THR A 92 10.32 -6.33 4.03
N ASP A 93 11.41 -5.82 4.62
CA ASP A 93 12.69 -6.48 4.59
C ASP A 93 12.49 -7.78 5.35
N THR A 94 12.48 -8.84 4.56
CA THR A 94 12.51 -10.22 4.95
C THR A 94 13.53 -10.39 6.07
N LYS A 95 13.07 -10.40 7.33
CA LYS A 95 13.81 -10.96 8.45
C LYS A 95 15.23 -10.36 8.59
N THR A 96 15.38 -9.39 9.49
CA THR A 96 16.66 -9.15 10.16
C THR A 96 17.14 -10.49 10.74
N HIS A 97 18.00 -11.18 10.01
CA HIS A 97 18.77 -12.32 10.46
C HIS A 97 20.04 -11.73 11.06
N LEU A 98 20.06 -11.67 12.39
CA LEU A 98 21.25 -11.53 13.22
C LEU A 98 21.60 -12.92 13.75
#